data_AF-A0A3D8IS34-F1
#
_entry.id   AF-A0A3D8IS34-F1
#
_cell.length_a   1.000
_cell.length_b   1.000
_cell.length_c   1.000
_cell.angle_alpha   90.00
_cell.angle_beta   90.00
_cell.angle_gamma   90.00
#
_symmetry.space_group_name_H-M   'P 1'
#
loop_
_entity.id
_entity.type
_entity.pdbx_description
1 polymer ?
#
loop_
_entity_poly.entity_id
_entity_poly.type
_entity_poly.pdbx_seq_one_letter_code
_entity_poly.pdbx_strand_id
1 'polypeptide(L)'
;MRVVDWHSSDTKENFFANPFVQILSQKYDVRYSEDPEFLLYGPLGFTHLRYECVRIFFTGENIRTNWNVADYGIDFDYMDFGDRHLRLPLDFLPAPHVQELYKQSQIRCTLPPPLDRQKFCAFMATNGGGEHTKIRDDFFEILNAYKRVDSGGRWKNNIGGPIGDRYANFRDSKLKWLRNYRFHICFENSSYPGYLTEKLFDAYAAGCIPIYWGDTSLCENVVCESSAYNTTSSDAIQATIAHISPHLREYTINPKAFVNAHNFATLQDLAQEVIRIDSDPKRYQEMYFQPIFVGDFDPYTYYKTKLEVFLDSIVSQGAKAALRRGDGVHMKRHNRMLIKGSDPLRAIKMGAHREISKAIQKCKRYFAKSKENV
;
A
#
# COMPACT_ATOMS: atom_id res chain seq x y z
N MET A 1 20.06 -16.84 -8.94
CA MET A 1 19.31 -15.82 -8.18
C MET A 1 18.68 -16.44 -6.94
N ARG A 2 18.16 -15.61 -6.03
CA ARG A 2 17.33 -16.05 -4.89
C ARG A 2 16.28 -14.97 -4.57
N VAL A 3 15.20 -15.33 -3.89
CA VAL A 3 14.17 -14.41 -3.39
C VAL A 3 14.08 -14.58 -1.87
N VAL A 4 14.22 -13.51 -1.09
CA VAL A 4 14.16 -13.57 0.38
C VAL A 4 13.35 -12.42 0.97
N ASP A 5 13.01 -12.50 2.26
CA ASP A 5 12.25 -11.46 2.99
C ASP A 5 10.90 -11.10 2.31
N TRP A 6 10.28 -12.11 1.71
CA TRP A 6 9.03 -12.03 0.94
C TRP A 6 7.83 -12.56 1.75
N HIS A 7 6.62 -12.36 1.23
CA HIS A 7 5.41 -12.92 1.86
C HIS A 7 5.34 -14.45 1.80
N SER A 8 6.00 -15.07 0.82
CA SER A 8 6.10 -16.52 0.66
C SER A 8 7.40 -17.03 1.28
N SER A 9 7.39 -18.28 1.74
CA SER A 9 8.58 -18.93 2.28
C SER A 9 9.66 -19.11 1.20
N ASP A 10 10.93 -19.00 1.59
CA ASP A 10 12.08 -19.24 0.71
C ASP A 10 12.20 -20.74 0.37
N THR A 11 11.59 -21.12 -0.76
CA THR A 11 11.62 -22.48 -1.33
C THR A 11 11.83 -22.40 -2.83
N LYS A 12 12.35 -23.48 -3.43
CA LYS A 12 12.52 -23.57 -4.88
C LYS A 12 11.19 -23.39 -5.63
N GLU A 13 10.11 -23.96 -5.11
CA GLU A 13 8.76 -23.84 -5.68
C GLU A 13 8.31 -22.37 -5.72
N ASN A 14 8.36 -21.67 -4.58
CA ASN A 14 7.95 -20.26 -4.48
C ASN A 14 8.88 -19.33 -5.27
N PHE A 15 10.16 -19.68 -5.40
CA PHE A 15 11.10 -18.95 -6.22
C PHE A 15 10.67 -18.93 -7.70
N PHE A 16 10.34 -20.09 -8.27
CA PHE A 16 9.89 -20.17 -9.68
C PHE A 16 8.45 -19.67 -9.88
N ALA A 17 7.63 -19.63 -8.82
CA ALA A 17 6.32 -19.00 -8.84
C ALA A 17 6.37 -17.46 -8.72
N ASN A 18 7.52 -16.87 -8.37
CA ASN A 18 7.65 -15.43 -8.20
C ASN A 18 7.53 -14.69 -9.56
N PRO A 19 6.72 -13.63 -9.68
CA PRO A 19 6.46 -12.97 -10.97
C PRO A 19 7.71 -12.36 -11.61
N PHE A 20 8.63 -11.81 -10.82
CA PHE A 20 9.89 -11.25 -11.34
C PHE A 20 10.79 -12.36 -11.93
N VAL A 21 10.83 -13.51 -11.26
CA VAL A 21 11.57 -14.70 -11.72
C VAL A 21 10.93 -15.27 -13.00
N GLN A 22 9.60 -15.33 -13.07
CA GLN A 22 8.89 -15.77 -14.27
C GLN A 22 9.20 -14.88 -15.48
N ILE A 23 9.23 -13.55 -15.29
CA ILE A 23 9.58 -12.60 -16.35
C ILE A 23 11.01 -12.83 -16.83
N LEU A 24 11.98 -12.90 -15.92
CA LEU A 24 13.38 -13.15 -16.27
C LEU A 24 13.60 -14.52 -16.94
N SER A 25 12.85 -15.54 -16.52
CA SER A 25 12.95 -16.91 -17.08
C SER A 25 12.51 -16.99 -18.54
N GLN A 26 11.84 -15.97 -19.09
CA GLN A 26 11.49 -15.93 -20.51
C GLN A 26 12.71 -15.66 -21.40
N LYS A 27 13.79 -15.08 -20.85
CA LYS A 27 14.99 -14.68 -21.59
C LYS A 27 16.28 -15.32 -21.07
N TYR A 28 16.32 -15.71 -19.79
CA TYR A 28 17.52 -16.19 -19.11
C TYR A 28 17.33 -17.58 -18.50
N ASP A 29 18.41 -18.36 -18.38
CA ASP A 29 18.45 -19.58 -17.56
C ASP A 29 18.55 -19.21 -16.07
N VAL A 30 17.40 -18.91 -15.44
CA VAL A 30 17.34 -18.47 -14.06
C VAL A 30 17.40 -19.66 -13.10
N ARG A 31 18.43 -19.71 -12.25
CA ARG A 31 18.62 -20.80 -11.27
C ARG A 31 18.39 -20.32 -9.84
N TYR A 32 17.70 -21.13 -9.03
CA TYR A 32 17.65 -20.99 -7.57
C TYR A 32 19.03 -21.34 -7.00
N SER A 33 19.67 -20.42 -6.27
CA SER A 33 21.04 -20.58 -5.77
C SER A 33 21.18 -20.10 -4.32
N GLU A 34 21.94 -20.86 -3.52
CA GLU A 34 22.38 -20.46 -2.19
C GLU A 34 23.52 -19.41 -2.23
N ASP A 35 24.22 -19.31 -3.36
CA ASP A 35 25.21 -18.27 -3.67
C ASP A 35 24.73 -17.49 -4.92
N PRO A 36 23.78 -16.54 -4.75
CA PRO A 36 23.16 -15.87 -5.89
C PRO A 36 23.95 -14.64 -6.34
N GLU A 37 24.11 -14.44 -7.65
CA GLU A 37 24.65 -13.18 -8.21
C GLU A 37 23.67 -12.00 -8.14
N PHE A 38 22.37 -12.30 -8.18
CA PHE A 38 21.28 -11.34 -8.04
C PHE A 38 20.25 -11.86 -7.04
N LEU A 39 19.80 -10.97 -6.16
CA LEU A 39 18.87 -11.24 -5.09
C LEU A 39 17.67 -10.31 -5.19
N LEU A 40 16.47 -10.87 -5.26
CA LEU A 40 15.23 -10.14 -5.06
C LEU A 40 14.89 -10.19 -3.56
N TYR A 41 14.45 -9.07 -2.99
CA TYR A 41 14.03 -9.06 -1.60
C TYR A 41 12.89 -8.07 -1.30
N GLY A 42 12.09 -8.44 -0.30
CA GLY A 42 10.99 -7.63 0.20
C GLY A 42 11.27 -6.99 1.57
N PRO A 43 10.29 -6.28 2.15
CA PRO A 43 10.46 -5.55 3.40
C PRO A 43 10.33 -6.42 4.66
N LEU A 44 10.11 -7.74 4.55
CA LEU A 44 9.67 -8.58 5.67
C LEU A 44 10.81 -9.29 6.42
N GLY A 45 11.99 -8.66 6.50
CA GLY A 45 13.13 -9.24 7.19
C GLY A 45 14.46 -8.61 6.84
N PHE A 46 15.53 -9.29 7.23
CA PHE A 46 16.92 -8.84 7.05
C PHE A 46 17.80 -9.95 6.46
N THR A 47 17.21 -11.00 5.89
CA THR A 47 17.94 -12.14 5.33
C THR A 47 18.80 -11.71 4.14
N HIS A 48 18.33 -10.73 3.36
CA HIS A 48 19.06 -10.14 2.24
C HIS A 48 20.45 -9.58 2.60
N LEU A 49 20.64 -9.16 3.85
CA LEU A 49 21.92 -8.63 4.32
C LEU A 49 23.00 -9.70 4.49
N ARG A 50 22.64 -10.99 4.37
CA ARG A 50 23.59 -12.12 4.45
C ARG A 50 24.28 -12.42 3.12
N TYR A 51 23.83 -11.82 2.02
CA TYR A 51 24.35 -12.10 0.67
C TYR A 51 25.14 -10.91 0.14
N GLU A 52 26.34 -11.16 -0.36
CA GLU A 52 27.19 -10.17 -1.02
C GLU A 52 27.02 -10.24 -2.54
N CYS A 53 25.87 -9.75 -3.02
CA CYS A 53 25.48 -9.79 -4.43
C CYS A 53 24.58 -8.61 -4.81
N VAL A 54 24.19 -8.48 -6.08
CA VAL A 54 23.27 -7.41 -6.50
C VAL A 54 21.91 -7.60 -5.84
N ARG A 55 21.38 -6.59 -5.14
CA ARG A 55 20.06 -6.66 -4.47
C ARG A 55 19.06 -5.72 -5.13
N ILE A 56 17.93 -6.29 -5.52
CA ILE A 56 16.81 -5.63 -6.17
C ILE A 56 15.64 -5.66 -5.17
N PHE A 57 15.28 -4.49 -4.65
CA PHE A 57 14.19 -4.35 -3.68
C PHE A 57 12.85 -4.25 -4.39
N PHE A 58 11.82 -4.87 -3.83
CA PHE A 58 10.42 -4.62 -4.20
C PHE A 58 9.54 -4.55 -2.95
N THR A 59 8.51 -3.71 -2.97
CA THR A 59 7.52 -3.66 -1.89
C THR A 59 6.10 -3.39 -2.39
N GLY A 60 5.14 -4.10 -1.80
CA GLY A 60 3.72 -3.73 -1.82
C GLY A 60 3.27 -2.93 -0.59
N GLU A 61 4.15 -2.79 0.40
CA GLU A 61 3.93 -2.01 1.62
C GLU A 61 4.37 -0.55 1.42
N ASN A 62 3.82 0.36 2.23
CA ASN A 62 4.17 1.78 2.24
C ASN A 62 5.55 2.02 2.89
N ILE A 63 6.61 1.57 2.22
CA ILE A 63 8.01 1.63 2.63
C ILE A 63 8.84 2.05 1.40
N ARG A 64 9.95 2.75 1.63
CA ARG A 64 10.83 3.27 0.56
C ARG A 64 12.05 2.40 0.42
N THR A 65 12.56 2.31 -0.81
CA THR A 65 13.85 1.68 -1.06
C THR A 65 14.94 2.31 -0.19
N ASN A 66 15.64 1.49 0.60
CA ASN A 66 16.86 1.93 1.27
C ASN A 66 18.04 1.84 0.30
N TRP A 67 18.39 2.95 -0.35
CA TRP A 67 19.44 3.01 -1.37
C TRP A 67 20.87 2.70 -0.88
N ASN A 68 21.07 2.63 0.43
CA ASN A 68 22.32 2.14 1.00
C ASN A 68 22.39 0.60 1.06
N VAL A 69 21.24 -0.08 0.98
CA VAL A 69 21.10 -1.54 1.07
C VAL A 69 20.72 -2.16 -0.27
N ALA A 70 19.93 -1.46 -1.09
CA ALA A 70 19.52 -1.88 -2.41
C ALA A 70 20.46 -1.33 -3.50
N ASP A 71 20.76 -2.13 -4.51
CA ASP A 71 21.34 -1.62 -5.76
C ASP A 71 20.24 -1.01 -6.64
N TYR A 72 19.09 -1.68 -6.69
CA TYR A 72 17.90 -1.31 -7.47
C TYR A 72 16.64 -1.36 -6.60
N GLY A 73 15.67 -0.51 -6.90
CA GLY A 73 14.41 -0.41 -6.15
C GLY A 73 13.18 -0.36 -7.05
N ILE A 74 12.14 -1.08 -6.65
CA ILE A 74 10.83 -1.09 -7.27
C ILE A 74 9.78 -0.77 -6.19
N ASP A 75 9.27 0.45 -6.18
CA ASP A 75 8.31 0.91 -5.15
C ASP A 75 7.30 1.94 -5.69
N PHE A 76 6.64 2.66 -4.79
CA PHE A 76 5.53 3.58 -5.11
C PHE A 76 5.98 5.01 -5.44
N ASP A 77 7.24 5.36 -5.14
CA ASP A 77 7.66 6.75 -5.06
C ASP A 77 7.73 7.41 -6.44
N TYR A 78 7.28 8.66 -6.50
CA TYR A 78 7.52 9.52 -7.65
C TYR A 78 8.97 10.02 -7.63
N MET A 79 9.87 9.24 -8.20
CA MET A 79 11.31 9.52 -8.20
C MET A 79 11.97 9.13 -9.52
N ASP A 80 12.79 10.04 -10.06
CA ASP A 80 13.79 9.71 -11.08
C ASP A 80 15.12 9.45 -10.36
N PHE A 81 15.62 8.21 -10.47
CA PHE A 81 16.92 7.84 -9.94
C PHE A 81 17.74 7.06 -10.98
N GLY A 82 17.74 7.59 -12.21
CA GLY A 82 18.46 7.00 -13.33
C GLY A 82 18.00 5.57 -13.61
N ASP A 83 18.95 4.66 -13.79
CA ASP A 83 18.69 3.24 -14.05
C ASP A 83 18.37 2.42 -12.77
N ARG A 84 18.38 3.06 -11.59
CA ARG A 84 18.29 2.35 -10.30
C ARG A 84 16.87 2.18 -9.77
N HIS A 85 15.90 2.93 -10.30
CA HIS A 85 14.55 2.97 -9.76
C HIS A 85 13.48 2.72 -10.83
N LEU A 86 12.50 1.90 -10.48
CA LEU A 86 11.26 1.76 -11.23
C LEU A 86 10.07 1.99 -10.29
N ARG A 87 9.28 3.01 -10.57
CA ARG A 87 7.96 3.14 -9.94
C ARG A 87 7.04 2.05 -10.47
N LEU A 88 6.46 1.25 -9.58
CA LEU A 88 5.46 0.24 -9.92
C LEU A 88 4.49 0.07 -8.74
N PRO A 89 3.29 0.67 -8.81
CA PRO A 89 2.24 0.44 -7.83
C PRO A 89 1.85 -1.04 -7.76
N LEU A 90 1.58 -1.56 -6.56
CA LEU A 90 1.35 -3.00 -6.33
C LEU A 90 0.30 -3.63 -7.24
N ASP A 91 -0.85 -2.96 -7.44
CA ASP A 91 -1.94 -3.50 -8.26
C ASP A 91 -1.59 -3.56 -9.75
N PHE A 92 -0.50 -2.94 -10.18
CA PHE A 92 -0.04 -2.98 -11.57
C PHE A 92 1.12 -3.93 -11.81
N LEU A 93 1.49 -4.73 -10.80
CA LEU A 93 2.39 -5.85 -11.00
C LEU A 93 1.76 -6.80 -12.04
N PRO A 94 2.43 -7.06 -13.19
CA PRO A 94 1.81 -7.79 -14.30
C PRO A 94 1.26 -9.15 -13.87
N ALA A 95 -0.05 -9.27 -13.91
CA ALA A 95 -0.79 -10.46 -13.55
C ALA A 95 -2.14 -10.49 -14.28
N PRO A 96 -2.80 -11.66 -14.44
CA PRO A 96 -4.05 -11.78 -15.18
C PRO A 96 -5.15 -10.81 -14.70
N HIS A 97 -5.16 -10.47 -13.41
CA HIS A 97 -6.14 -9.55 -12.88
C HIS A 97 -6.00 -8.10 -13.34
N VAL A 98 -4.78 -7.65 -13.63
CA VAL A 98 -4.52 -6.28 -14.12
C VAL A 98 -5.06 -6.14 -15.54
N GLN A 99 -4.88 -7.18 -16.34
CA GLN A 99 -5.46 -7.27 -17.68
C GLN A 99 -6.99 -7.27 -17.61
N GLU A 100 -7.58 -7.97 -16.64
CA GLU A 100 -9.02 -7.96 -16.43
C GLU A 100 -9.54 -6.59 -15.95
N LEU A 101 -8.82 -5.92 -15.05
CA LEU A 101 -9.13 -4.55 -14.63
C LEU A 101 -9.15 -3.60 -15.84
N TYR A 102 -8.14 -3.70 -16.72
CA TYR A 102 -8.10 -2.91 -17.95
C TYR A 102 -9.34 -3.17 -18.82
N LYS A 103 -9.67 -4.45 -19.11
CA LYS A 103 -10.89 -4.80 -19.86
C LYS A 103 -12.16 -4.24 -19.21
N GLN A 104 -12.27 -4.34 -17.89
CA GLN A 104 -13.42 -3.81 -17.13
C GLN A 104 -13.49 -2.29 -17.19
N SER A 105 -12.35 -1.59 -17.17
CA SER A 105 -12.32 -0.13 -17.31
C SER A 105 -12.89 0.34 -18.65
N GLN A 106 -12.73 -0.44 -19.71
CA GLN A 106 -13.24 -0.15 -21.05
C GLN A 106 -14.76 -0.37 -21.17
N ILE A 107 -15.32 -1.37 -20.47
CA ILE A 107 -16.73 -1.76 -20.62
C ILE A 107 -17.64 -1.28 -19.49
N ARG A 108 -17.13 -0.89 -18.31
CA ARG A 108 -17.98 -0.43 -17.20
C ARG A 108 -18.85 0.77 -17.60
N CYS A 109 -18.30 1.65 -18.43
CA CYS A 109 -19.00 2.83 -18.96
C CYS A 109 -20.21 2.47 -19.85
N THR A 110 -20.31 1.22 -20.32
CA THR A 110 -21.35 0.76 -21.26
C THR A 110 -22.30 -0.27 -20.66
N LEU A 111 -22.00 -0.82 -19.47
CA LEU A 111 -22.83 -1.79 -18.78
C LEU A 111 -23.69 -1.10 -17.71
N PRO A 112 -25.03 -1.24 -17.72
CA PRO A 112 -25.86 -0.63 -16.70
C PRO A 112 -25.45 -1.15 -15.31
N PRO A 113 -25.49 -0.29 -14.26
CA PRO A 113 -25.31 -0.76 -12.91
C PRO A 113 -26.30 -1.90 -12.64
N PRO A 114 -25.89 -3.00 -11.98
CA PRO A 114 -26.81 -4.08 -11.67
C PRO A 114 -28.05 -3.51 -11.01
N LEU A 115 -29.23 -3.74 -11.61
CA LEU A 115 -30.51 -3.14 -11.22
C LEU A 115 -30.93 -3.51 -9.78
N ASP A 116 -30.25 -4.49 -9.16
CA ASP A 116 -30.56 -5.10 -7.86
C ASP A 116 -29.43 -4.91 -6.82
N ARG A 117 -28.68 -3.81 -6.85
CA ARG A 117 -27.74 -3.52 -5.75
C ARG A 117 -28.51 -3.07 -4.50
N GLN A 118 -28.89 -4.04 -3.67
CA GLN A 118 -29.68 -3.79 -2.47
C GLN A 118 -28.87 -3.19 -1.32
N LYS A 119 -27.55 -3.43 -1.28
CA LYS A 119 -26.73 -3.04 -0.13
C LYS A 119 -26.03 -1.72 -0.34
N PHE A 120 -25.97 -0.94 0.74
CA PHE A 120 -25.41 0.41 0.72
C PHE A 120 -23.90 0.41 0.53
N CYS A 121 -23.15 0.00 1.55
CA CYS A 121 -21.72 0.18 1.58
C CYS A 121 -21.04 -1.04 2.20
N ALA A 122 -19.92 -1.43 1.61
CA ALA A 122 -19.04 -2.47 2.13
C ALA A 122 -17.77 -1.86 2.74
N PHE A 123 -17.28 -2.50 3.79
CA PHE A 123 -15.96 -2.25 4.38
C PHE A 123 -15.19 -3.57 4.48
N MET A 124 -13.90 -3.55 4.14
CA MET A 124 -13.06 -4.75 4.20
C MET A 124 -11.70 -4.46 4.79
N ALA A 125 -11.57 -4.66 6.10
CA ALA A 125 -10.31 -4.55 6.83
C ALA A 125 -10.06 -5.77 7.72
N THR A 126 -8.81 -6.21 7.81
CA THR A 126 -8.41 -7.29 8.73
C THR A 126 -7.84 -6.75 10.03
N ASN A 127 -7.14 -5.63 9.96
CA ASN A 127 -6.51 -4.98 11.10
C ASN A 127 -7.23 -3.65 11.35
N GLY A 128 -7.33 -3.24 12.61
CA GLY A 128 -7.81 -1.94 13.02
C GLY A 128 -7.62 -1.71 14.52
N GLY A 129 -8.13 -0.58 15.04
CA GLY A 129 -7.98 -0.21 16.45
C GLY A 129 -6.62 0.39 16.82
N GLY A 130 -5.70 0.51 15.86
CA GLY A 130 -4.45 1.25 16.02
C GLY A 130 -4.57 2.69 15.52
N GLU A 131 -3.68 3.57 16.00
CA GLU A 131 -3.62 4.98 15.60
C GLU A 131 -3.50 5.16 14.07
N HIS A 132 -2.64 4.37 13.43
CA HIS A 132 -2.44 4.38 11.96
C HIS A 132 -3.69 3.94 11.16
N THR A 133 -4.62 3.23 11.78
CA THR A 133 -5.89 2.81 11.16
C THR A 133 -7.09 3.66 11.60
N LYS A 134 -6.90 4.62 12.52
CA LYS A 134 -7.99 5.34 13.18
C LYS A 134 -8.95 6.00 12.19
N ILE A 135 -8.42 6.63 11.14
CA ILE A 135 -9.24 7.27 10.10
C ILE A 135 -10.22 6.31 9.40
N ARG A 136 -9.85 5.03 9.25
CA ARG A 136 -10.73 3.99 8.71
C ARG A 136 -11.89 3.68 9.65
N ASP A 137 -11.57 3.61 10.93
CA ASP A 137 -12.52 3.27 11.99
C ASP A 137 -13.51 4.40 12.19
N ASP A 138 -13.02 5.64 12.28
CA ASP A 138 -13.85 6.83 12.43
C ASP A 138 -14.80 7.00 11.24
N PHE A 139 -14.28 6.88 10.01
CA PHE A 139 -15.13 7.02 8.83
C PHE A 139 -16.15 5.88 8.68
N PHE A 140 -15.78 4.65 9.05
CA PHE A 140 -16.73 3.54 9.12
C PHE A 140 -17.87 3.86 10.08
N GLU A 141 -17.59 4.35 11.30
CA GLU A 141 -18.64 4.67 12.28
C GLU A 141 -19.53 5.83 11.81
N ILE A 142 -18.95 6.89 11.26
CA ILE A 142 -19.70 8.04 10.72
C ILE A 142 -20.68 7.57 9.63
N LEU A 143 -20.20 6.78 8.67
CA LEU A 143 -21.03 6.34 7.55
C LEU A 143 -22.06 5.28 7.97
N ASN A 144 -21.70 4.40 8.91
CA ASN A 144 -22.59 3.38 9.46
C ASN A 144 -23.74 3.98 10.28
N ALA A 145 -23.54 5.16 10.90
CA ALA A 145 -24.60 5.90 11.57
C ALA A 145 -25.66 6.44 10.61
N TYR A 146 -25.31 6.74 9.35
CA TYR A 146 -26.27 7.13 8.31
C TYR A 146 -27.06 5.91 7.78
N LYS A 147 -26.34 4.87 7.33
CA LYS A 147 -26.93 3.65 6.79
C LYS A 147 -25.93 2.51 6.99
N ARG A 148 -26.44 1.32 7.32
CA ARG A 148 -25.62 0.17 7.68
C ARG A 148 -24.50 -0.09 6.66
N VAL A 149 -23.26 -0.09 7.15
CA VAL A 149 -22.06 -0.50 6.41
C VAL A 149 -21.75 -1.95 6.81
N ASP A 150 -21.76 -2.87 5.87
CA ASP A 150 -21.39 -4.26 6.14
C ASP A 150 -19.86 -4.38 6.12
N SER A 151 -19.27 -4.85 7.23
CA SER A 151 -17.85 -5.17 7.31
C SER A 151 -17.62 -6.66 7.07
N GLY A 152 -16.98 -6.99 5.95
CA GLY A 152 -16.65 -8.36 5.55
C GLY A 152 -15.23 -8.79 5.88
N GLY A 153 -14.41 -7.91 6.45
CA GLY A 153 -13.10 -8.27 6.96
C GLY A 153 -13.16 -8.86 8.39
N ARG A 154 -12.01 -9.17 8.99
CA ARG A 154 -11.97 -9.60 10.42
C ARG A 154 -12.24 -8.44 11.37
N TRP A 155 -11.88 -7.22 10.97
CA TRP A 155 -12.04 -6.04 11.78
C TRP A 155 -13.46 -5.47 11.64
N LYS A 156 -14.09 -5.12 12.78
CA LYS A 156 -15.48 -4.63 12.86
C LYS A 156 -16.51 -5.52 12.12
N ASN A 157 -16.22 -6.81 11.96
CA ASN A 157 -17.11 -7.72 11.23
C ASN A 157 -18.52 -7.70 11.81
N ASN A 158 -19.53 -7.55 10.95
CA ASN A 158 -20.93 -7.50 11.37
C ASN A 158 -21.85 -8.35 10.47
N ILE A 159 -21.26 -9.23 9.65
CA ILE A 159 -21.98 -10.10 8.71
C ILE A 159 -21.88 -11.59 9.05
N GLY A 160 -21.35 -11.93 10.23
CA GLY A 160 -21.27 -13.31 10.73
C GLY A 160 -19.96 -14.04 10.42
N GLY A 161 -19.00 -13.40 9.75
CA GLY A 161 -17.68 -13.97 9.47
C GLY A 161 -16.91 -13.23 8.38
N PRO A 162 -15.58 -13.38 8.33
CA PRO A 162 -14.77 -12.79 7.27
C PRO A 162 -15.05 -13.45 5.91
N ILE A 163 -15.08 -12.64 4.86
CA ILE A 163 -15.26 -13.10 3.48
C ILE A 163 -13.95 -13.67 2.94
N GLY A 164 -14.04 -14.90 2.42
CA GLY A 164 -12.95 -15.57 1.70
C GLY A 164 -11.76 -15.99 2.58
N ASP A 165 -10.89 -16.82 2.00
CA ASP A 165 -9.62 -17.17 2.60
C ASP A 165 -8.51 -16.28 2.02
N ARG A 166 -7.82 -15.55 2.91
CA ARG A 166 -6.73 -14.61 2.61
C ARG A 166 -5.54 -15.28 1.93
N TYR A 167 -5.38 -16.59 2.05
CA TYR A 167 -4.25 -17.35 1.52
C TYR A 167 -4.62 -18.23 0.32
N ALA A 168 -5.85 -18.11 -0.18
CA ALA A 168 -6.33 -18.80 -1.37
C ALA A 168 -6.89 -17.78 -2.40
N ASN A 169 -8.10 -18.00 -2.92
CA ASN A 169 -8.75 -17.14 -3.92
C ASN A 169 -9.45 -15.90 -3.29
N PHE A 170 -8.75 -15.21 -2.38
CA PHE A 170 -9.30 -14.09 -1.61
C PHE A 170 -9.93 -13.01 -2.51
N ARG A 171 -9.22 -12.63 -3.58
CA ARG A 171 -9.66 -11.55 -4.48
C ARG A 171 -10.96 -11.90 -5.19
N ASP A 172 -11.14 -13.14 -5.65
CA ASP A 172 -12.38 -13.58 -6.30
C ASP A 172 -13.56 -13.55 -5.31
N SER A 173 -13.34 -14.05 -4.10
CA SER A 173 -14.34 -14.03 -3.03
C SER A 173 -14.72 -12.60 -2.65
N LYS A 174 -13.73 -11.70 -2.53
CA LYS A 174 -13.91 -10.27 -2.30
C LYS A 174 -14.73 -9.62 -3.41
N LEU A 175 -14.32 -9.75 -4.66
CA LEU A 175 -15.04 -9.16 -5.80
C LEU A 175 -16.47 -9.69 -5.92
N LYS A 176 -16.70 -10.99 -5.71
CA LYS A 176 -18.04 -11.58 -5.69
C LYS A 176 -18.93 -10.98 -4.61
N TRP A 177 -18.40 -10.75 -3.41
CA TRP A 177 -19.14 -10.13 -2.33
C TRP A 177 -19.43 -8.65 -2.60
N LEU A 178 -18.41 -7.89 -3.06
CA LEU A 178 -18.51 -6.46 -3.34
C LEU A 178 -19.53 -6.12 -4.43
N ARG A 179 -19.83 -7.03 -5.37
CA ARG A 179 -20.85 -6.82 -6.43
C ARG A 179 -22.24 -6.48 -5.91
N ASN A 180 -22.55 -6.79 -4.65
CA ASN A 180 -23.86 -6.52 -4.03
C ASN A 180 -24.00 -5.10 -3.47
N TYR A 181 -22.94 -4.30 -3.44
CA TYR A 181 -22.89 -3.01 -2.74
C TYR A 181 -22.81 -1.83 -3.71
N ARG A 182 -23.43 -0.70 -3.36
CA ARG A 182 -23.31 0.55 -4.12
C ARG A 182 -21.94 1.20 -3.92
N PHE A 183 -21.48 1.26 -2.67
CA PHE A 183 -20.23 1.89 -2.27
C PHE A 183 -19.27 0.89 -1.60
N HIS A 184 -17.98 1.21 -1.62
CA HIS A 184 -16.99 0.49 -0.83
C HIS A 184 -15.97 1.46 -0.22
N ILE A 185 -15.80 1.40 1.11
CA ILE A 185 -14.73 2.12 1.81
C ILE A 185 -13.41 1.41 1.53
N CYS A 186 -12.61 1.96 0.60
CA CYS A 186 -11.32 1.41 0.16
C CYS A 186 -10.13 2.21 0.69
N PHE A 187 -10.11 2.53 1.98
CA PHE A 187 -9.01 3.26 2.58
C PHE A 187 -7.74 2.41 2.69
N GLU A 188 -6.59 2.99 2.39
CA GLU A 188 -5.26 2.42 2.62
C GLU A 188 -4.91 2.38 4.12
N ASN A 189 -3.90 1.59 4.48
CA ASN A 189 -3.51 1.37 5.89
C ASN A 189 -2.64 2.50 6.45
N SER A 190 -2.25 3.40 5.56
CA SER A 190 -1.42 4.58 5.75
C SER A 190 -1.57 5.44 4.49
N SER A 191 -1.13 6.68 4.55
CA SER A 191 -1.25 7.63 3.44
C SER A 191 0.11 8.18 3.04
N TYR A 192 0.36 8.26 1.74
CA TYR A 192 1.57 8.83 1.14
C TYR A 192 1.38 9.06 -0.37
N PRO A 193 2.00 10.10 -0.97
CA PRO A 193 1.98 10.28 -2.42
C PRO A 193 2.48 9.04 -3.18
N GLY A 194 1.64 8.51 -4.06
CA GLY A 194 1.91 7.35 -4.90
C GLY A 194 1.52 6.01 -4.26
N TYR A 195 1.18 5.96 -2.97
CA TYR A 195 0.77 4.73 -2.28
C TYR A 195 -0.69 4.36 -2.63
N LEU A 196 -0.85 3.78 -3.82
CA LEU A 196 -2.11 3.33 -4.39
C LEU A 196 -2.05 1.82 -4.61
N THR A 197 -2.95 1.07 -3.97
CA THR A 197 -2.96 -0.40 -4.02
C THR A 197 -4.22 -0.95 -4.68
N GLU A 198 -4.46 -2.27 -4.53
CA GLU A 198 -5.60 -2.98 -5.11
C GLU A 198 -6.96 -2.46 -4.62
N LYS A 199 -7.02 -1.73 -3.51
CA LYS A 199 -8.28 -1.42 -2.82
C LYS A 199 -9.22 -0.56 -3.66
N LEU A 200 -8.69 0.47 -4.32
CA LEU A 200 -9.45 1.33 -5.22
C LEU A 200 -9.92 0.56 -6.45
N PHE A 201 -9.02 -0.24 -7.04
CA PHE A 201 -9.30 -0.98 -8.27
C PHE A 201 -10.23 -2.16 -8.05
N ASP A 202 -10.13 -2.89 -6.94
CA ASP A 202 -11.06 -3.97 -6.57
C ASP A 202 -12.48 -3.42 -6.36
N ALA A 203 -12.62 -2.25 -5.72
CA ALA A 203 -13.90 -1.59 -5.58
C ALA A 203 -14.48 -1.25 -6.96
N TYR A 204 -13.65 -0.67 -7.83
CA TYR A 204 -14.06 -0.33 -9.18
C TYR A 204 -14.43 -1.56 -10.03
N ALA A 205 -13.63 -2.62 -9.96
CA ALA A 205 -13.81 -3.89 -10.68
C ALA A 205 -15.07 -4.64 -10.22
N ALA A 206 -15.42 -4.55 -8.94
CA ALA A 206 -16.71 -5.04 -8.43
C ALA A 206 -17.89 -4.14 -8.81
N GLY A 207 -17.63 -3.02 -9.49
CA GLY A 207 -18.58 -1.98 -9.88
C GLY A 207 -19.03 -1.09 -8.72
N CYS A 208 -18.42 -1.14 -7.54
CA CYS A 208 -18.73 -0.18 -6.49
C CYS A 208 -18.31 1.23 -6.92
N ILE A 209 -18.91 2.26 -6.33
CA ILE A 209 -18.28 3.58 -6.24
C ILE A 209 -17.23 3.48 -5.12
N PRO A 210 -15.92 3.65 -5.41
CA PRO A 210 -14.88 3.64 -4.39
C PRO A 210 -14.98 4.90 -3.52
N ILE A 211 -14.89 4.75 -2.19
CA ILE A 211 -14.66 5.85 -1.25
C ILE A 211 -13.23 5.68 -0.73
N TYR A 212 -12.31 6.49 -1.23
CA TYR A 212 -10.87 6.23 -1.14
C TYR A 212 -10.12 7.25 -0.27
N TRP A 213 -9.09 6.76 0.43
CA TRP A 213 -8.10 7.56 1.15
C TRP A 213 -6.78 6.78 1.13
N GLY A 214 -5.64 7.45 0.92
CA GLY A 214 -4.32 6.81 0.93
C GLY A 214 -3.31 7.58 0.10
N ASP A 215 -3.48 7.54 -1.22
CA ASP A 215 -2.61 8.27 -2.15
C ASP A 215 -3.00 9.75 -2.21
N THR A 216 -2.22 10.61 -1.53
CA THR A 216 -2.44 12.06 -1.52
C THR A 216 -2.16 12.71 -2.88
N SER A 217 -1.45 12.05 -3.78
CA SER A 217 -1.19 12.58 -5.13
C SER A 217 -2.45 12.65 -6.00
N LEU A 218 -3.52 11.94 -5.59
CA LEU A 218 -4.83 11.99 -6.24
C LEU A 218 -5.68 13.20 -5.81
N CYS A 219 -5.20 14.01 -4.87
CA CYS A 219 -5.89 15.23 -4.42
C CYS A 219 -5.94 16.26 -5.56
N GLU A 220 -7.14 16.74 -5.90
CA GLU A 220 -7.32 17.71 -6.99
C GLU A 220 -7.13 19.15 -6.56
N ASN A 221 -7.52 19.46 -5.32
CA ASN A 221 -7.50 20.81 -4.77
C ASN A 221 -7.09 20.75 -3.30
N VAL A 222 -6.15 21.61 -2.88
CA VAL A 222 -5.89 21.80 -1.45
C VAL A 222 -7.12 22.48 -0.85
N VAL A 223 -7.91 21.74 -0.06
CA VAL A 223 -9.08 22.30 0.64
C VAL A 223 -8.66 23.19 1.82
N CYS A 224 -7.41 23.07 2.29
CA CYS A 224 -6.84 23.92 3.33
C CYS A 224 -5.34 24.17 3.08
N GLU A 225 -4.97 25.37 2.60
CA GLU A 225 -3.61 25.91 2.81
C GLU A 225 -3.47 26.25 4.31
N SER A 226 -3.56 25.25 5.18
CA SER A 226 -3.22 25.43 6.58
C SER A 226 -1.98 24.61 6.84
N SER A 227 -0.92 25.31 7.20
CA SER A 227 0.24 24.83 7.96
C SER A 227 -0.16 23.75 8.99
N ALA A 228 -0.24 22.49 8.56
CA ALA A 228 -0.71 21.37 9.36
C ALA A 228 0.37 20.85 10.32
N TYR A 229 0.98 21.77 11.08
CA TYR A 229 1.68 21.42 12.31
C TYR A 229 0.80 21.66 13.56
N ASN A 230 -0.43 22.19 13.44
CA ASN A 230 -1.20 22.62 14.63
C ASN A 230 -2.73 22.40 14.61
N THR A 231 -3.31 21.54 13.78
CA THR A 231 -4.74 21.15 13.93
C THR A 231 -4.85 19.79 14.62
N THR A 232 -5.13 19.83 15.92
CA THR A 232 -5.34 18.68 16.80
C THR A 232 -6.79 18.16 16.81
N SER A 233 -7.64 18.55 15.85
CA SER A 233 -8.98 17.97 15.77
C SER A 233 -8.89 16.55 15.19
N SER A 234 -9.48 15.58 15.89
CA SER A 234 -9.46 14.16 15.53
C SER A 234 -10.11 13.82 14.19
N ASP A 235 -10.77 14.81 13.56
CA ASP A 235 -11.67 14.62 12.43
C ASP A 235 -11.14 15.25 11.13
N ALA A 236 -10.01 15.97 11.21
CA ALA A 236 -9.39 16.60 10.05
C ALA A 236 -8.74 15.56 9.13
N ILE A 237 -8.95 15.71 7.82
CA ILE A 237 -8.26 14.91 6.81
C ILE A 237 -7.01 15.65 6.38
N GLN A 238 -5.84 15.05 6.64
CA GLN A 238 -4.60 15.61 6.14
C GLN A 238 -4.58 15.52 4.61
N ALA A 239 -4.60 16.69 3.97
CA ALA A 239 -4.42 16.84 2.54
C ALA A 239 -3.08 17.54 2.29
N THR A 240 -2.25 16.95 1.44
CA THR A 240 -1.04 17.59 0.91
C THR A 240 -1.02 17.39 -0.59
N ILE A 241 -0.96 18.46 -1.37
CA ILE A 241 -0.66 18.32 -2.80
C ILE A 241 0.81 17.95 -2.92
N ALA A 242 1.05 16.73 -3.42
CA ALA A 242 2.39 16.33 -3.80
C ALA A 242 2.78 17.08 -5.09
N HIS A 243 3.86 17.87 -5.00
CA HIS A 243 4.48 18.46 -6.18
C HIS A 243 5.23 17.36 -6.95
N ILE A 244 4.53 16.70 -7.87
CA ILE A 244 5.06 15.64 -8.71
C ILE A 244 5.35 16.22 -10.09
N SER A 245 6.59 16.08 -10.54
CA SER A 245 7.00 16.49 -11.88
C SER A 245 6.15 15.79 -12.95
N PRO A 246 5.70 16.48 -14.01
CA PRO A 246 4.83 15.89 -15.03
C PRO A 246 5.38 14.60 -15.66
N HIS A 247 6.69 14.51 -15.88
CA HIS A 247 7.33 13.32 -16.47
C HIS A 247 7.30 12.07 -15.57
N LEU A 248 7.03 12.22 -14.26
CA LEU A 248 6.85 11.11 -13.32
C LEU A 248 5.40 10.62 -13.25
N ARG A 249 4.47 11.31 -13.92
CA ARG A 249 3.05 10.93 -13.97
C ARG A 249 2.77 10.07 -15.20
N GLU A 250 2.56 8.79 -14.96
CA GLU A 250 2.43 7.76 -16.00
C GLU A 250 0.97 7.59 -16.44
N TYR A 251 0.04 7.88 -15.54
CA TYR A 251 -1.41 7.80 -15.74
C TYR A 251 -2.10 8.87 -14.90
N THR A 252 -3.38 9.10 -15.17
CA THR A 252 -4.26 9.91 -14.33
C THR A 252 -5.48 9.07 -13.95
N ILE A 253 -5.71 8.89 -12.64
CA ILE A 253 -6.97 8.32 -12.16
C ILE A 253 -8.05 9.38 -12.34
N ASN A 254 -9.18 9.02 -12.93
CA ASN A 254 -10.27 9.94 -13.16
C ASN A 254 -10.92 10.32 -11.81
N PRO A 255 -10.83 11.58 -11.39
CA PRO A 255 -11.39 12.01 -10.11
C PRO A 255 -12.91 11.90 -10.04
N LYS A 256 -13.58 11.81 -11.20
CA LYS A 256 -15.04 11.63 -11.26
C LYS A 256 -15.47 10.18 -11.03
N ALA A 257 -14.55 9.21 -10.99
CA ALA A 257 -14.87 7.78 -10.86
C ALA A 257 -14.89 7.27 -9.41
N PHE A 258 -14.55 8.12 -8.45
CA PHE A 258 -14.50 7.76 -7.03
C PHE A 258 -14.67 8.99 -6.15
N VAL A 259 -14.96 8.77 -4.85
CA VAL A 259 -14.98 9.83 -3.85
C VAL A 259 -13.63 9.85 -3.15
N ASN A 260 -12.82 10.89 -3.40
CA ASN A 260 -11.51 11.04 -2.78
C ASN A 260 -11.60 11.78 -1.45
N ALA A 261 -11.28 11.11 -0.34
CA ALA A 261 -11.23 11.71 0.99
C ALA A 261 -10.31 12.93 1.08
N HIS A 262 -9.21 12.96 0.32
CA HIS A 262 -8.28 14.10 0.33
C HIS A 262 -8.85 15.39 -0.27
N ASN A 263 -10.05 15.35 -0.88
CA ASN A 263 -10.76 16.52 -1.40
C ASN A 263 -11.74 17.12 -0.36
N PHE A 264 -11.65 16.74 0.92
CA PHE A 264 -12.51 17.22 1.99
C PHE A 264 -11.69 17.65 3.21
N ALA A 265 -12.16 18.65 3.94
CA ALA A 265 -11.49 19.12 5.15
C ALA A 265 -11.69 18.15 6.32
N THR A 266 -12.88 17.56 6.43
CA THR A 266 -13.26 16.67 7.53
C THR A 266 -13.89 15.36 7.05
N LEU A 267 -13.85 14.33 7.89
CA LEU A 267 -14.57 13.07 7.63
C LEU A 267 -16.08 13.26 7.54
N GLN A 268 -16.63 14.27 8.20
CA GLN A 268 -18.05 14.64 8.12
C GLN A 268 -18.39 15.21 6.74
N ASP A 269 -17.55 16.08 6.17
CA ASP A 269 -17.75 16.62 4.82
C ASP A 269 -17.70 15.50 3.77
N LEU A 270 -16.74 14.58 3.92
CA LEU A 270 -16.67 13.37 3.09
C LEU A 270 -17.95 12.54 3.20
N ALA A 271 -18.43 12.29 4.43
CA ALA A 271 -19.66 11.53 4.63
C ALA A 271 -20.88 12.24 4.03
N GLN A 272 -20.97 13.57 4.13
CA GLN A 272 -22.02 14.36 3.51
C GLN A 272 -22.02 14.20 1.99
N GLU A 273 -20.86 14.17 1.33
CA GLU A 273 -20.80 13.91 -0.11
C GLU A 273 -21.28 12.50 -0.47
N VAL A 274 -20.90 11.49 0.31
CA VAL A 274 -21.38 10.12 0.09
C VAL A 274 -22.90 10.03 0.26
N ILE A 275 -23.47 10.67 1.29
CA ILE A 275 -24.92 10.77 1.50
C ILE A 275 -25.59 11.46 0.30
N ARG A 276 -24.99 12.56 -0.18
CA ARG A 276 -25.48 13.32 -1.32
C ARG A 276 -25.56 12.45 -2.58
N ILE A 277 -24.52 11.67 -2.87
CA ILE A 277 -24.49 10.74 -4.01
C ILE A 277 -25.47 9.56 -3.81
N ASP A 278 -25.56 9.00 -2.60
CA ASP A 278 -26.47 7.89 -2.30
C ASP A 278 -27.95 8.28 -2.49
N SER A 279 -28.29 9.52 -2.11
CA SER A 279 -29.64 10.09 -2.19
C SER A 279 -30.07 10.57 -3.58
N ASP A 280 -29.13 10.71 -4.51
CA ASP A 280 -29.37 11.19 -5.87
C ASP A 280 -28.99 10.12 -6.92
N PRO A 281 -29.98 9.38 -7.47
CA PRO A 281 -29.74 8.35 -8.47
C PRO A 281 -28.97 8.85 -9.71
N LYS A 282 -29.18 10.10 -10.11
CA LYS A 282 -28.51 10.68 -11.28
C LYS A 282 -27.03 10.89 -10.99
N ARG A 283 -26.68 11.47 -9.84
CA ARG A 283 -25.27 11.62 -9.43
C ARG A 283 -24.56 10.30 -9.24
N TYR A 284 -25.24 9.32 -8.64
CA TYR A 284 -24.70 7.97 -8.53
C TYR A 284 -24.38 7.38 -9.91
N GLN A 285 -25.31 7.48 -10.87
CA GLN A 285 -25.09 7.00 -12.23
C GLN A 285 -23.96 7.75 -12.94
N GLU A 286 -23.93 9.09 -12.84
CA GLU A 286 -22.89 9.93 -13.43
C GLU A 286 -21.49 9.50 -13.00
N MET A 287 -21.29 9.22 -11.72
CA MET A 287 -20.01 8.72 -11.17
C MET A 287 -19.76 7.25 -11.53
N TYR A 288 -20.79 6.39 -11.48
CA TYR A 288 -20.66 4.96 -11.77
C TYR A 288 -20.15 4.67 -13.18
N PHE A 289 -20.55 5.49 -14.17
CA PHE A 289 -20.18 5.33 -15.58
C PHE A 289 -18.86 6.00 -15.95
N GLN A 290 -18.17 6.64 -15.02
CA GLN A 290 -16.86 7.22 -15.31
C GLN A 290 -15.80 6.14 -15.48
N PRO A 291 -14.92 6.25 -16.50
CA PRO A 291 -13.76 5.38 -16.61
C PRO A 291 -12.79 5.64 -15.45
N ILE A 292 -12.11 4.60 -14.95
CA ILE A 292 -11.15 4.76 -13.83
C ILE A 292 -9.90 5.53 -14.21
N PHE A 293 -9.48 5.46 -15.48
CA PHE A 293 -8.35 6.21 -16.03
C PHE A 293 -8.86 7.31 -16.96
N VAL A 294 -8.13 8.43 -16.98
CA VAL A 294 -8.29 9.43 -18.04
C VAL A 294 -7.50 8.97 -19.26
N GLY A 295 -8.16 8.89 -20.41
CA GLY A 295 -7.57 8.36 -21.65
C GLY A 295 -7.50 6.84 -21.69
N ASP A 296 -6.83 6.31 -22.71
CA ASP A 296 -6.69 4.86 -22.93
C ASP A 296 -5.39 4.33 -22.33
N PHE A 297 -5.36 4.23 -21.00
CA PHE A 297 -4.21 3.70 -20.27
C PHE A 297 -4.38 2.19 -20.02
N ASP A 298 -3.50 1.39 -20.63
CA ASP A 298 -3.37 -0.05 -20.36
C ASP A 298 -2.26 -0.29 -19.31
N PRO A 299 -2.61 -0.39 -18.01
CA PRO A 299 -1.62 -0.62 -16.95
C PRO A 299 -0.85 -1.94 -17.15
N TYR A 300 -1.49 -2.98 -17.69
CA TYR A 300 -0.86 -4.29 -17.83
C TYR A 300 0.27 -4.22 -18.85
N THR A 301 -0.01 -3.75 -20.07
CA THR A 301 0.99 -3.67 -21.13
C THR A 301 2.10 -2.67 -20.77
N TYR A 302 1.72 -1.53 -20.18
CA TYR A 302 2.66 -0.49 -19.79
C TYR A 302 3.68 -0.99 -18.77
N TYR A 303 3.21 -1.52 -17.63
CA TYR A 303 4.10 -1.95 -16.56
C TYR A 303 4.80 -3.28 -16.86
N LYS A 304 4.20 -4.18 -17.65
CA LYS A 304 4.92 -5.37 -18.15
C LYS A 304 6.15 -4.98 -18.95
N THR A 305 5.98 -4.07 -19.91
CA THR A 305 7.09 -3.59 -20.76
C THR A 305 8.16 -2.89 -19.93
N LYS A 306 7.76 -1.97 -19.02
CA LYS A 306 8.72 -1.28 -18.15
C LYS A 306 9.49 -2.24 -17.25
N LEU A 307 8.79 -3.20 -16.63
CA LEU A 307 9.40 -4.15 -15.73
C LEU A 307 10.38 -5.08 -16.47
N GLU A 308 10.02 -5.54 -17.67
CA GLU A 308 10.90 -6.32 -18.54
C GLU A 308 12.18 -5.55 -18.87
N VAL A 309 12.05 -4.30 -19.36
CA VAL A 309 13.20 -3.45 -19.70
C VAL A 309 14.09 -3.17 -18.49
N PHE A 310 13.48 -2.89 -17.34
CA PHE A 310 14.21 -2.60 -16.11
C PHE A 310 14.98 -3.80 -15.58
N LEU A 311 14.34 -4.98 -15.52
CA LEU A 311 15.03 -6.19 -15.08
C LEU A 311 16.12 -6.62 -16.07
N ASP A 312 15.87 -6.45 -17.37
CA ASP A 312 16.83 -6.76 -18.43
C ASP A 312 18.07 -5.86 -18.36
N SER A 313 17.90 -4.55 -18.15
CA SER A 313 19.02 -3.62 -18.03
C SER A 313 19.91 -3.93 -16.82
N ILE A 314 19.34 -4.50 -15.75
CA ILE A 314 20.08 -4.93 -14.56
C ILE A 314 20.88 -6.20 -14.83
N VAL A 315 20.24 -7.23 -15.38
CA VAL A 315 20.83 -8.56 -15.50
C VAL A 315 21.81 -8.65 -16.68
N SER A 316 21.50 -8.01 -17.81
CA SER A 316 22.28 -8.12 -19.05
C SER A 316 23.71 -7.56 -18.96
N GLN A 317 23.95 -6.57 -18.09
CA GLN A 317 25.29 -6.00 -17.86
C GLN A 317 26.20 -6.91 -16.98
N GLY A 318 25.64 -7.95 -16.35
CA GLY A 318 26.35 -8.85 -15.44
C GLY A 318 26.53 -8.29 -14.02
N ALA A 319 26.61 -9.17 -13.02
CA ALA A 319 26.50 -8.80 -11.60
C ALA A 319 27.56 -7.81 -11.13
N LYS A 320 28.80 -7.94 -11.62
CA LYS A 320 29.89 -7.01 -11.28
C LYS A 320 29.60 -5.59 -11.74
N ALA A 321 29.07 -5.44 -12.96
CA ALA A 321 28.74 -4.13 -13.51
C ALA A 321 27.42 -3.59 -12.94
N ALA A 322 26.51 -4.47 -12.50
CA ALA A 322 25.23 -4.11 -11.90
C ALA A 322 25.31 -3.68 -10.42
N LEU A 323 26.38 -4.02 -9.71
CA LEU A 323 26.56 -3.58 -8.34
C LEU A 323 26.66 -2.04 -8.29
N ARG A 324 25.83 -1.39 -7.48
CA ARG A 324 25.77 0.07 -7.31
C ARG A 324 26.16 0.52 -5.90
N ARG A 325 26.05 -0.37 -4.91
CA ARG A 325 26.37 -0.05 -3.52
C ARG A 325 27.88 0.05 -3.28
N GLY A 326 28.27 1.04 -2.49
CA GLY A 326 29.65 1.24 -2.06
C GLY A 326 30.05 0.38 -0.85
N ASP A 327 31.36 0.19 -0.70
CA ASP A 327 31.96 -0.65 0.35
C ASP A 327 32.28 0.11 1.66
N GLY A 328 31.29 0.81 2.23
CA GLY A 328 31.48 1.68 3.39
C GLY A 328 31.58 0.94 4.73
N VAL A 329 32.59 1.26 5.56
CA VAL A 329 32.76 0.67 6.91
C VAL A 329 31.55 0.90 7.83
N HIS A 330 30.98 2.11 7.81
CA HIS A 330 29.79 2.43 8.60
C HIS A 330 28.55 1.66 8.12
N MET A 331 28.43 1.44 6.81
CA MET A 331 27.37 0.63 6.22
C MET A 331 27.49 -0.84 6.64
N LYS A 332 28.68 -1.42 6.57
CA LYS A 332 28.96 -2.79 7.07
C LYS A 332 28.61 -2.94 8.55
N ARG A 333 28.87 -1.91 9.35
CA ARG A 333 28.52 -1.91 10.78
C ARG A 333 27.01 -1.85 10.99
N HIS A 334 26.31 -0.99 10.27
CA HIS A 334 24.86 -0.86 10.32
C HIS A 334 24.15 -2.17 9.94
N ASN A 335 24.54 -2.77 8.80
CA ASN A 335 23.96 -4.03 8.35
C ASN A 335 24.18 -5.17 9.36
N ARG A 336 25.36 -5.25 9.98
CA ARG A 336 25.64 -6.21 11.05
C ARG A 336 24.75 -6.03 12.28
N MET A 337 24.37 -4.80 12.62
CA MET A 337 23.43 -4.53 13.73
C MET A 337 22.01 -4.97 13.38
N LEU A 338 21.56 -4.74 12.14
CA LEU A 338 20.25 -5.20 11.66
C LEU A 338 20.15 -6.73 11.70
N ILE A 339 21.17 -7.45 11.20
CA ILE A 339 21.22 -8.92 11.22
C ILE A 339 21.15 -9.49 12.64
N LYS A 340 21.80 -8.85 13.61
CA LYS A 340 21.85 -9.31 15.02
C LYS A 340 20.54 -9.06 15.79
N GLY A 341 19.49 -8.53 15.15
CA GLY A 341 18.22 -8.22 15.80
C GLY A 341 18.28 -7.00 16.73
N SER A 342 19.41 -6.28 16.74
CA SER A 342 19.52 -4.96 17.35
C SER A 342 18.94 -3.93 16.40
N ASP A 343 17.62 -3.94 16.25
CA ASP A 343 16.91 -2.77 15.72
C ASP A 343 17.28 -1.56 16.61
N PRO A 344 17.93 -0.51 16.07
CA PRO A 344 18.28 0.68 16.85
C PRO A 344 17.03 1.31 17.50
N LEU A 345 15.85 1.22 16.87
CA LEU A 345 14.60 1.73 17.43
C LEU A 345 14.08 0.85 18.58
N ARG A 346 14.24 -0.48 18.49
CA ARG A 346 13.98 -1.40 19.60
C ARG A 346 14.95 -1.18 20.76
N ALA A 347 16.22 -0.89 20.48
CA ALA A 347 17.22 -0.51 21.48
C ALA A 347 16.92 0.84 22.14
N ILE A 348 16.42 1.84 21.38
CA ILE A 348 15.95 3.12 21.90
C ILE A 348 14.69 2.94 22.75
N LYS A 349 13.70 2.15 22.30
CA LYS A 349 12.50 1.82 23.11
C LYS A 349 12.86 1.08 24.39
N MET A 350 13.77 0.09 24.34
CA MET A 350 14.24 -0.64 25.53
C MET A 350 15.10 0.24 26.45
N GLY A 351 15.88 1.17 25.89
CA GLY A 351 16.65 2.16 26.64
C GLY A 351 15.74 3.14 27.39
N ALA A 352 14.74 3.71 26.71
CA ALA A 352 13.74 4.57 27.32
C ALA A 352 12.93 3.85 28.40
N HIS A 353 12.55 2.58 28.17
CA HIS A 353 11.82 1.78 29.17
C HIS A 353 12.68 1.43 30.40
N ARG A 354 14.00 1.22 30.22
CA ARG A 354 14.95 1.02 31.31
C ARG A 354 15.16 2.30 32.12
N GLU A 355 15.27 3.46 31.48
CA GLU A 355 15.43 4.74 32.17
C GLU A 355 14.16 5.16 32.92
N ILE A 356 12.97 4.94 32.34
CA ILE A 356 11.68 5.14 33.03
C ILE A 356 11.54 4.17 34.21
N SER A 357 11.92 2.90 34.05
CA SER A 357 11.87 1.93 35.17
C SER A 357 12.84 2.30 36.30
N LYS A 358 14.04 2.78 35.98
CA LYS A 358 14.99 3.29 36.99
C LYS A 358 14.45 4.55 37.68
N ALA A 359 13.82 5.47 36.95
CA ALA A 359 13.19 6.66 37.51
C ALA A 359 12.04 6.29 38.46
N ILE A 360 11.18 5.35 38.08
CA ILE A 360 10.10 4.82 38.93
C ILE A 360 10.67 4.14 40.18
N GLN A 361 11.73 3.33 40.04
CA GLN A 361 12.38 2.68 41.19
C GLN A 361 12.99 3.71 42.15
N LYS A 362 13.58 4.80 41.62
CA LYS A 362 14.15 5.90 42.40
C LYS A 362 13.06 6.68 43.13
N CYS A 363 11.94 6.98 42.48
CA CYS A 363 10.77 7.58 43.13
C CYS A 363 10.19 6.68 44.22
N LYS A 364 10.02 5.37 43.97
CA LYS A 364 9.53 4.41 44.98
C LYS A 364 10.42 4.36 46.23
N ARG A 365 11.75 4.41 46.08
CA ARG A 365 12.69 4.48 47.22
C ARG A 365 12.60 5.81 47.97
N TYR A 366 12.37 6.91 47.26
CA TYR A 366 12.21 8.24 47.86
C TYR A 366 10.94 8.30 48.73
N PHE A 367 9.82 7.76 48.23
CA PHE A 367 8.54 7.71 48.97
C PHE A 367 8.48 6.62 50.06
N ALA A 368 9.31 5.58 49.98
CA ALA A 368 9.46 4.61 51.07
C ALA A 368 10.21 5.22 52.26
N LYS A 369 11.28 5.99 52.01
CA LYS A 369 12.03 6.70 53.06
C LYS A 369 11.25 7.83 53.72
N SER A 370 10.26 8.42 53.05
CA SER A 370 9.40 9.45 53.64
C SER A 370 8.30 8.88 54.54
N LYS A 371 8.06 7.56 54.53
CA LYS A 371 7.10 6.88 55.42
C LYS A 371 7.72 6.29 56.68
N GLU A 372 9.05 6.27 56.79
CA GLU A 372 9.78 5.88 58.01
C GLU A 372 10.07 7.08 58.94
N ASN A 373 9.75 8.31 58.51
CA ASN A 373 9.96 9.56 59.26
C ASN A 373 8.63 10.30 59.56
N VAL A 374 7.50 9.58 59.67
CA VAL A 374 6.22 10.10 60.17
C VAL A 374 5.76 9.28 61.36
#